data_AF-A0A0N4TF93-F1
#
_entry.id   AF-A0A0N4TF93-F1
#
_cell.length_a   1.000
_cell.length_b   1.000
_cell.length_c   1.000
_cell.angle_alpha   90.00
_cell.angle_beta   90.00
_cell.angle_gamma   90.00
#
_symmetry.space_group_name_H-M   'P 1'
#
loop_
_entity.id
_entity.type
_entity.pdbx_description
1 polymer ?
#
loop_
_entity_poly.entity_id
_entity_poly.type
_entity_poly.pdbx_seq_one_letter_code
_entity_poly.pdbx_strand_id
1 'polypeptide(L)'
;MVRVIDPSEDELVVRVIDPSEDELMIRVIDPSVDELMVRVINPSEDELMARVIDPSEDELMVRVIDQSEDELMVRVIDLSENELMVRVIDPSEDELVVRVIDLSEDKLMVRITFLYY
;
A
#
# COMPACT_ATOMS: atom_id res chain seq x y z
N MET A 1 -1.98 -5.79 13.63
CA MET A 1 -0.66 -5.66 12.93
C MET A 1 -0.38 -6.88 12.05
N VAL A 2 -0.20 -6.65 10.75
CA VAL A 2 0.25 -7.65 9.76
C VAL A 2 1.68 -7.32 9.31
N ARG A 3 2.57 -8.30 9.32
CA ARG A 3 3.94 -8.14 8.83
C ARG A 3 4.32 -9.28 7.88
N VAL A 4 4.70 -8.91 6.66
CA VAL A 4 5.19 -9.84 5.63
C VAL A 4 6.65 -9.52 5.35
N ILE A 5 7.48 -10.56 5.36
CA ILE A 5 8.89 -10.50 4.94
C ILE A 5 9.13 -11.76 4.12
N ASP A 6 9.35 -11.60 2.83
CA ASP A 6 9.73 -12.67 1.92
C ASP A 6 11.09 -12.31 1.32
N PRO A 7 12.11 -13.19 1.30
CA PRO A 7 13.44 -12.82 0.83
C PRO A 7 13.72 -13.07 -0.66
N SER A 8 12.92 -13.87 -1.38
CA SER A 8 12.99 -14.00 -2.85
C SER A 8 11.96 -15.00 -3.40
N GLU A 9 11.08 -14.52 -4.29
CA GLU A 9 10.17 -15.29 -5.13
C GLU A 9 10.07 -14.59 -6.50
N ASP A 10 9.51 -15.23 -7.52
CA ASP A 10 9.28 -14.54 -8.81
C ASP A 10 8.11 -13.54 -8.69
N GLU A 11 7.11 -13.82 -7.84
CA GLU A 11 5.91 -12.98 -7.64
C GLU A 11 5.44 -13.08 -6.17
N LEU A 12 5.19 -11.93 -5.52
CA LEU A 12 4.59 -11.88 -4.19
C LEU A 12 3.23 -11.16 -4.22
N VAL A 13 2.20 -11.84 -3.69
CA VAL A 13 0.86 -11.27 -3.54
C VAL A 13 0.44 -11.23 -2.08
N VAL A 14 0.37 -10.02 -1.52
CA VAL A 14 -0.12 -9.77 -0.16
C VAL A 14 -1.55 -9.24 -0.22
N ARG A 15 -2.48 -9.96 0.42
CA ARG A 15 -3.87 -9.52 0.58
C ARG A 15 -4.26 -9.47 2.05
N VAL A 16 -4.59 -8.28 2.52
CA VAL A 16 -5.11 -8.03 3.87
C VAL A 16 -6.55 -7.56 3.75
N ILE A 17 -7.45 -8.22 4.49
CA ILE A 17 -8.84 -7.83 4.64
C ILE A 17 -9.12 -7.88 6.13
N ASP A 18 -9.32 -6.72 6.74
CA ASP A 18 -9.62 -6.63 8.17
C ASP A 18 -11.02 -6.04 8.37
N PRO A 19 -12.01 -6.81 8.83
CA PRO A 19 -13.38 -6.32 8.87
C PRO A 19 -13.73 -5.45 10.08
N SER A 20 -12.90 -5.41 11.15
CA SER A 20 -13.16 -4.60 12.35
C SER A 20 -12.06 -4.75 13.41
N GLU A 21 -11.21 -3.75 13.55
CA GLU A 21 -10.33 -3.49 14.72
C GLU A 21 -10.33 -1.96 14.99
N ASP A 22 -9.68 -1.51 16.06
CA ASP A 22 -9.56 -0.06 16.32
C ASP A 22 -8.35 0.56 15.58
N GLU A 23 -7.36 -0.24 15.16
CA GLU A 23 -6.13 0.22 14.47
C GLU A 23 -5.44 -0.90 13.65
N LEU A 24 -5.19 -0.64 12.35
CA LEU A 24 -4.56 -1.58 11.43
C LEU A 24 -3.21 -1.11 10.91
N MET A 25 -2.15 -1.70 11.48
CA MET A 25 -0.79 -1.55 10.95
C MET A 25 -0.40 -2.70 10.02
N ILE A 26 -0.04 -2.38 8.78
CA ILE A 26 0.46 -3.32 7.76
C ILE A 26 1.87 -2.92 7.36
N ARG A 27 2.78 -3.90 7.39
CA ARG A 27 4.16 -3.72 6.93
C ARG A 27 4.58 -4.86 6.00
N VAL A 28 4.81 -4.53 4.74
CA VAL A 28 5.39 -5.41 3.73
C VAL A 28 6.82 -4.97 3.47
N ILE A 29 7.75 -5.92 3.54
CA ILE A 29 9.14 -5.72 3.15
C ILE A 29 9.52 -6.90 2.28
N ASP A 30 9.73 -6.65 1.00
CA ASP A 30 10.36 -7.58 0.08
C ASP A 30 11.73 -7.02 -0.29
N PRO A 31 12.82 -7.79 -0.33
CA PRO A 31 14.12 -7.33 -0.81
C PRO A 31 14.41 -7.67 -2.28
N SER A 32 13.65 -8.57 -2.93
CA SER A 32 13.80 -8.89 -4.36
C SER A 32 12.75 -9.90 -4.85
N VAL A 33 11.76 -9.44 -5.59
CA VAL A 33 10.89 -10.22 -6.50
C VAL A 33 10.88 -9.56 -7.90
N ASP A 34 10.22 -10.17 -8.89
CA ASP A 34 10.01 -9.49 -10.19
C ASP A 34 8.71 -8.66 -10.16
N GLU A 35 7.68 -9.13 -9.43
CA GLU A 35 6.37 -8.46 -9.29
C GLU A 35 5.82 -8.53 -7.84
N LEU A 36 5.57 -7.35 -7.24
CA LEU A 36 4.93 -7.22 -5.93
C LEU A 36 3.52 -6.62 -6.03
N MET A 37 2.51 -7.40 -5.62
CA MET A 37 1.14 -6.89 -5.44
C MET A 37 0.73 -6.85 -3.97
N VAL A 38 0.46 -5.64 -3.46
CA VAL A 38 -0.11 -5.43 -2.12
C VAL A 38 -1.53 -4.90 -2.25
N ARG A 39 -2.50 -5.62 -1.68
CA ARG A 39 -3.88 -5.16 -1.57
C ARG A 39 -4.37 -5.15 -0.13
N VAL A 40 -4.77 -3.97 0.32
CA VAL A 40 -5.38 -3.74 1.63
C VAL A 40 -6.83 -3.33 1.41
N ILE A 41 -7.73 -3.94 2.17
CA ILE A 41 -9.14 -3.58 2.22
C ILE A 41 -9.54 -3.45 3.67
N ASN A 42 -9.92 -2.24 4.07
CA ASN A 42 -10.48 -1.97 5.38
C ASN A 42 -11.90 -1.39 5.25
N PRO A 43 -12.94 -2.14 5.65
CA PRO A 43 -14.31 -1.63 5.70
C PRO A 43 -14.67 -0.81 6.95
N SER A 44 -13.94 -0.92 8.06
CA SER A 44 -14.22 -0.13 9.28
C SER A 44 -13.17 -0.26 10.38
N GLU A 45 -12.32 0.74 10.53
CA GLU A 45 -11.52 1.04 11.74
C GLU A 45 -11.40 2.57 11.95
N ASP A 46 -10.71 3.01 13.01
CA ASP A 46 -10.46 4.44 13.29
C ASP A 46 -9.14 4.94 12.67
N GLU A 47 -8.13 4.07 12.52
CA GLU A 47 -6.82 4.40 11.93
C GLU A 47 -6.19 3.25 11.10
N LEU A 48 -5.84 3.53 9.85
CA LEU A 48 -5.09 2.61 8.97
C LEU A 48 -3.68 3.12 8.65
N MET A 49 -2.69 2.27 8.91
CA MET A 49 -1.29 2.49 8.54
C MET A 49 -0.76 1.39 7.61
N ALA A 50 -0.59 1.69 6.33
CA ALA A 50 0.05 0.80 5.36
C ALA A 50 1.47 1.26 5.02
N ARG A 51 2.45 0.37 5.21
CA ARG A 51 3.84 0.59 4.79
C ARG A 51 4.35 -0.53 3.89
N VAL A 52 4.75 -0.17 2.68
CA VAL A 52 5.41 -1.07 1.72
C VAL A 52 6.81 -0.53 1.48
N ILE A 53 7.79 -1.41 1.56
CA ILE A 53 9.19 -1.10 1.25
C ILE A 53 9.69 -2.18 0.31
N ASP A 54 10.16 -1.74 -0.85
CA ASP A 54 10.73 -2.57 -1.88
C ASP A 54 12.05 -1.96 -2.39
N PRO A 55 13.18 -2.67 -2.33
CA PRO A 55 14.44 -2.20 -2.86
C PRO A 55 14.73 -2.70 -4.29
N SER A 56 14.02 -3.70 -4.83
CA SER A 56 14.19 -4.13 -6.23
C SER A 56 13.10 -5.04 -6.78
N GLU A 57 12.26 -4.51 -7.68
CA GLU A 57 11.31 -5.25 -8.55
C GLU A 57 11.41 -4.76 -10.00
N ASP A 58 10.71 -5.44 -10.91
CA ASP A 58 10.32 -4.84 -12.18
C ASP A 58 8.99 -4.06 -12.05
N GLU A 59 8.03 -4.52 -11.24
CA GLU A 59 6.71 -3.91 -11.06
C GLU A 59 6.11 -4.02 -9.64
N LEU A 60 5.67 -2.88 -9.06
CA LEU A 60 5.00 -2.80 -7.77
C LEU A 60 3.63 -2.15 -7.88
N MET A 61 2.65 -2.90 -7.41
CA MET A 61 1.27 -2.48 -7.32
C MET A 61 0.78 -2.45 -5.88
N VAL A 62 0.55 -1.25 -5.35
CA VAL A 62 -0.07 -1.05 -4.04
C VAL A 62 -1.48 -0.53 -4.22
N ARG A 63 -2.46 -1.27 -3.70
CA ARG A 63 -3.86 -0.87 -3.66
C ARG A 63 -4.39 -0.87 -2.24
N VAL A 64 -4.73 0.31 -1.75
CA VAL A 64 -5.43 0.50 -0.47
C VAL A 64 -6.86 0.92 -0.78
N ILE A 65 -7.82 0.22 -0.18
CA ILE A 65 -9.23 0.58 -0.20
C ILE A 65 -9.63 0.72 1.25
N ASP A 66 -9.95 1.93 1.62
CA ASP A 66 -10.56 2.25 2.90
C ASP A 66 -12.02 2.62 2.73
N GLN A 67 -12.85 2.44 3.76
CA GLN A 67 -14.27 2.78 3.67
C GLN A 67 -14.81 3.66 4.79
N SER A 68 -14.13 3.84 5.92
CA SER A 68 -14.71 4.61 7.03
C SER A 68 -13.76 4.97 8.19
N GLU A 69 -12.50 5.31 7.95
CA GLU A 69 -11.61 5.71 9.07
C GLU A 69 -11.69 7.21 9.34
N ASP A 70 -11.09 7.60 10.48
CA ASP A 70 -10.79 8.98 10.80
C ASP A 70 -9.42 9.40 10.23
N GLU A 71 -8.44 8.47 10.23
CA GLU A 71 -7.09 8.69 9.68
C GLU A 71 -6.57 7.54 8.78
N LEU A 72 -6.16 7.88 7.55
CA LEU A 72 -5.48 6.97 6.62
C LEU A 72 -4.04 7.41 6.29
N MET A 73 -3.06 6.57 6.64
CA MET A 73 -1.65 6.74 6.29
C MET A 73 -1.12 5.62 5.38
N VAL A 74 -0.73 6.00 4.16
CA VAL A 74 -0.08 5.09 3.20
C VAL A 74 1.33 5.56 2.89
N ARG A 75 2.32 4.68 3.11
CA ARG A 75 3.72 4.92 2.78
C ARG A 75 4.27 3.82 1.88
N VAL A 76 4.68 4.19 0.69
CA VAL A 76 5.35 3.31 -0.27
C VAL A 76 6.76 3.85 -0.50
N ILE A 77 7.75 2.97 -0.39
CA ILE A 77 9.14 3.26 -0.70
C ILE A 77 9.60 2.21 -1.69
N ASP A 78 9.98 2.67 -2.87
CA ASP A 78 10.59 1.92 -3.94
C ASP A 78 11.94 2.56 -4.28
N LEU A 79 12.97 1.74 -4.42
CA LEU A 79 14.33 2.19 -4.66
C LEU A 79 14.85 1.88 -6.07
N SER A 80 14.20 1.06 -6.89
CA SER A 80 14.79 0.66 -8.19
C SER A 80 13.86 0.09 -9.26
N GLU A 81 12.55 0.26 -9.19
CA GLU A 81 11.66 -0.43 -10.14
C GLU A 81 11.53 0.21 -11.52
N ASN A 82 10.97 -0.54 -12.48
CA ASN A 82 10.59 0.02 -13.78
C ASN A 82 9.17 0.62 -13.73
N GLU A 83 8.24 0.06 -12.95
CA GLU A 83 6.86 0.57 -12.86
C GLU A 83 6.28 0.52 -11.44
N LEU A 84 6.01 1.70 -10.88
CA LEU A 84 5.33 1.86 -9.60
C LEU A 84 3.90 2.37 -9.79
N MET A 85 2.94 1.60 -9.27
CA MET A 85 1.52 1.94 -9.25
C MET A 85 0.96 1.93 -7.83
N VAL A 86 0.57 3.12 -7.35
CA VAL A 86 -0.10 3.30 -6.06
C VAL A 86 -1.52 3.79 -6.27
N ARG A 87 -2.49 3.03 -5.77
CA ARG A 87 -3.90 3.39 -5.78
C ARG A 87 -4.46 3.41 -4.37
N VAL A 88 -4.95 4.57 -3.95
CA VAL A 88 -5.69 4.75 -2.71
C VAL A 88 -7.13 5.13 -3.06
N ILE A 89 -8.09 4.41 -2.50
CA ILE A 89 -9.52 4.71 -2.59
C ILE A 89 -10.03 4.87 -1.18
N ASP A 90 -10.68 5.99 -0.95
CA ASP A 90 -11.12 6.41 0.37
C ASP A 90 -12.43 7.22 0.18
N PRO A 91 -13.57 6.80 0.74
CA PRO A 91 -14.84 7.52 0.68
C PRO A 91 -15.03 8.58 1.77
N SER A 92 -14.28 8.52 2.87
CA SER A 92 -14.51 9.37 4.03
C SER A 92 -13.31 9.30 4.95
N GLU A 93 -12.49 10.35 4.95
CA GLU A 93 -11.50 10.59 5.99
C GLU A 93 -11.53 12.07 6.36
N ASP A 94 -11.30 12.35 7.63
CA ASP A 94 -10.93 13.68 8.11
C ASP A 94 -9.45 13.96 7.77
N GLU A 95 -8.57 12.95 7.78
CA GLU A 95 -7.14 13.08 7.43
C GLU A 95 -6.58 11.95 6.54
N LEU A 96 -6.15 12.30 5.31
CA LEU A 96 -5.42 11.39 4.40
C LEU A 96 -3.97 11.83 4.20
N VAL A 97 -3.03 10.90 4.44
CA VAL A 97 -1.61 11.07 4.11
C VAL A 97 -1.10 9.95 3.22
N VAL A 98 -0.74 10.29 1.98
CA VAL A 98 -0.07 9.39 1.04
C VAL A 98 1.35 9.87 0.77
N ARG A 99 2.34 9.02 1.09
CA ARG A 99 3.75 9.27 0.80
C ARG A 99 4.30 8.18 -0.09
N VAL A 100 4.68 8.57 -1.30
CA VAL A 100 5.36 7.70 -2.26
C VAL A 100 6.76 8.24 -2.46
N ILE A 101 7.75 7.38 -2.26
CA ILE A 101 9.15 7.65 -2.56
C ILE A 101 9.53 6.62 -3.61
N ASP A 102 9.88 7.10 -4.78
CA ASP A 102 10.36 6.31 -5.91
C ASP A 102 11.70 6.93 -6.34
N LEU A 103 12.73 6.09 -6.39
CA LEU A 103 14.09 6.49 -6.78
C LEU A 103 14.47 5.99 -8.19
N SER A 104 13.53 5.37 -8.91
CA SER A 104 13.70 4.95 -10.31
C SER A 104 13.59 6.12 -11.30
N GLU A 105 13.96 5.88 -12.56
CA GLU A 105 13.83 6.86 -13.66
C GLU A 105 12.67 6.56 -14.63
N ASP A 106 11.87 5.52 -14.38
CA ASP A 106 10.94 5.00 -15.38
C ASP A 106 9.51 5.53 -15.22
N LYS A 107 8.64 4.84 -14.46
CA LYS A 107 7.21 5.14 -14.46
C LYS A 107 6.57 5.09 -13.08
N LEU A 108 6.17 6.27 -12.61
CA LEU A 108 5.38 6.46 -11.39
C LEU A 108 3.94 6.84 -11.69
N MET A 109 3.00 6.09 -11.15
CA MET A 109 1.56 6.37 -11.20
C MET A 109 0.95 6.34 -9.80
N VAL A 110 0.53 7.51 -9.32
CA VAL A 110 -0.19 7.64 -8.05
C VAL A 110 -1.61 8.12 -8.32
N ARG A 111 -2.61 7.34 -7.89
CA ARG A 111 -4.02 7.71 -7.97
C ARG A 111 -4.67 7.64 -6.59
N ILE A 112 -5.16 8.79 -6.14
CA ILE A 112 -6.00 8.92 -4.96
C ILE A 112 -7.43 9.20 -5.44
N THR A 113 -8.42 8.49 -4.90
CA THR A 113 -9.83 8.65 -5.26
C THR A 113 -10.66 8.84 -4.02
N PHE A 114 -11.25 10.02 -3.88
CA PHE A 114 -12.24 10.33 -2.86
C PHE A 114 -13.64 9.98 -3.36
N LEU A 115 -14.40 9.19 -2.60
CA LEU A 115 -15.80 8.87 -2.91
C LEU A 115 -16.74 9.66 -1.99
N TYR A 116 -16.98 10.94 -2.33
CA TYR A 116 -17.99 11.74 -1.64
C TYR A 116 -19.40 11.14 -1.86
N TYR A 117 -20.09 10.79 -0.78
CA TYR A 117 -21.50 10.38 -0.77
C TYR A 117 -22.44 11.53 -0.40
#